data_AF-A0A6J4J0P6-F1
#
_entry.id   AF-A0A6J4J0P6-F1
#
_cell.length_a   1.000
_cell.length_b   1.000
_cell.length_c   1.000
_cell.angle_alpha   90.00
_cell.angle_beta   90.00
_cell.angle_gamma   90.00
#
_symmetry.space_group_name_H-M   'P 1'
#
loop_
_entity.id
_entity.type
_entity.pdbx_description
1 polymer ?
#
loop_
_entity_poly.entity_id
_entity_poly.type
_entity_poly.pdbx_seq_one_letter_code
_entity_poly.pdbx_strand_id
1 'polypeptide(L)'
;MTRSELHDLVDDLPEDAVDGAAMFLKQVVQRRIDPDQLWFWSPEWQAKEREVDAGIASGEPGTLHKSDEDFLAALQSRVKPAA
;
A
#
# COMPACT_ATOMS: atom_id res chain seq x y z
N MET A 1 -16.83 -6.06 -10.46
CA MET A 1 -17.07 -6.17 -9.00
C MET A 1 -18.41 -5.54 -8.65
N THR A 2 -19.40 -6.38 -8.40
CA THR A 2 -20.73 -6.04 -7.88
C THR A 2 -20.84 -6.49 -6.42
N ARG A 3 -21.93 -6.14 -5.73
CA ARG A 3 -22.18 -6.62 -4.36
C ARG A 3 -22.33 -8.16 -4.32
N SER A 4 -22.95 -8.75 -5.34
CA SER A 4 -23.10 -10.21 -5.43
C SER A 4 -21.72 -10.86 -5.60
N GLU A 5 -20.92 -10.36 -6.55
CA GLU A 5 -19.56 -10.87 -6.78
C GLU A 5 -18.67 -10.75 -5.54
N LEU A 6 -18.86 -9.70 -4.72
CA LEU A 6 -18.18 -9.58 -3.43
C LEU A 6 -18.64 -10.60 -2.40
N HIS A 7 -19.94 -10.93 -2.36
CA HIS A 7 -20.46 -11.97 -1.48
C HIS A 7 -19.87 -13.33 -1.85
N ASP A 8 -19.87 -13.68 -3.14
CA ASP A 8 -19.29 -14.93 -3.63
C ASP A 8 -17.79 -15.02 -3.25
N LEU A 9 -17.04 -13.92 -3.41
CA LEU A 9 -15.63 -13.87 -3.00
C LEU A 9 -15.43 -14.08 -1.49
N VAL A 10 -16.34 -13.57 -0.66
CA VAL A 10 -16.27 -13.76 0.81
C VAL A 10 -16.58 -15.22 1.17
N ASP A 11 -17.54 -15.84 0.48
CA ASP A 11 -17.89 -17.24 0.70
C ASP A 11 -16.75 -18.20 0.30
N ASP A 12 -15.95 -17.83 -0.70
CA ASP A 12 -14.80 -18.60 -1.19
C ASP A 12 -13.49 -18.36 -0.38
N LEU A 13 -13.51 -17.51 0.66
CA LEU A 13 -12.30 -17.24 1.44
C LEU A 13 -11.83 -18.49 2.21
N PRO A 14 -10.50 -18.77 2.23
CA PRO A 14 -9.93 -19.71 3.18
C PRO A 14 -10.28 -19.32 4.63
N GLU A 15 -10.56 -20.32 5.48
CA GLU A 15 -10.91 -20.11 6.89
C GLU A 15 -9.87 -19.26 7.65
N ASP A 16 -8.57 -19.43 7.32
CA ASP A 16 -7.47 -18.67 7.93
C ASP A 16 -7.35 -17.23 7.42
N ALA A 17 -8.08 -16.87 6.35
CA ALA A 17 -8.11 -15.52 5.78
C ALA A 17 -9.32 -14.69 6.23
N VAL A 18 -10.34 -15.31 6.84
CA VAL A 18 -11.61 -14.65 7.21
C VAL A 18 -11.40 -13.44 8.10
N ASP A 19 -10.60 -13.57 9.16
CA ASP A 19 -10.34 -12.48 10.11
C ASP A 19 -9.68 -11.27 9.44
N GLY A 20 -8.70 -11.53 8.55
CA GLY A 20 -8.01 -10.49 7.79
C GLY A 20 -8.95 -9.74 6.84
N ALA A 21 -9.78 -10.48 6.10
CA ALA A 21 -10.78 -9.90 5.20
C ALA A 21 -11.82 -9.06 5.96
N ALA A 22 -12.32 -9.55 7.10
CA ALA A 22 -13.26 -8.83 7.94
C ALA A 22 -12.67 -7.51 8.48
N MET A 23 -11.39 -7.53 8.90
CA MET A 23 -10.69 -6.31 9.31
C MET A 23 -10.61 -5.28 8.19
N PHE A 24 -10.26 -5.71 6.97
CA PHE A 24 -10.19 -4.84 5.80
C PHE A 24 -11.55 -4.22 5.46
N LEU A 25 -12.59 -5.05 5.31
CA LEU A 25 -13.94 -4.60 4.99
C LEU A 25 -14.46 -3.59 6.02
N LYS A 26 -14.17 -3.80 7.31
CA LYS A 26 -14.51 -2.85 8.38
C LYS A 26 -13.85 -1.49 8.18
N GLN A 27 -12.58 -1.43 7.79
CA GLN A 27 -11.91 -0.14 7.53
C GLN A 27 -12.50 0.59 6.32
N VAL A 28 -12.83 -0.15 5.25
CA VAL A 28 -13.46 0.42 4.04
C VAL A 28 -14.84 0.98 4.36
N VAL A 29 -15.68 0.23 5.09
CA VAL A 29 -17.01 0.69 5.52
C VAL A 29 -16.91 1.94 6.41
N GLN A 30 -15.90 1.99 7.27
CA GLN A 30 -15.61 3.14 8.12
C GLN A 30 -14.92 4.31 7.39
N ARG A 31 -14.69 4.19 6.07
CA ARG A 31 -14.00 5.21 5.25
C ARG A 31 -12.60 5.56 5.75
N ARG A 32 -11.93 4.61 6.40
CA ARG A 32 -10.53 4.75 6.84
C ARG A 32 -9.53 4.34 5.76
N ILE A 33 -9.96 3.51 4.82
CA ILE A 33 -9.24 3.21 3.59
C ILE A 33 -10.01 3.84 2.43
N ASP A 34 -9.30 4.59 1.61
CA ASP A 34 -9.84 5.17 0.40
C ASP A 34 -9.98 4.09 -0.68
N PRO A 35 -11.19 3.79 -1.18
CA PRO A 35 -11.39 2.79 -2.22
C PRO A 35 -10.71 3.16 -3.54
N ASP A 36 -10.32 4.42 -3.77
CA ASP A 36 -9.59 4.80 -4.99
C ASP A 36 -8.10 4.40 -4.93
N GLN A 37 -7.62 3.92 -3.77
CA GLN A 37 -6.26 3.40 -3.58
C GLN A 37 -6.07 1.92 -3.95
N LEU A 38 -6.95 1.37 -4.82
CA LEU A 38 -6.81 0.00 -5.33
C LEU A 38 -5.44 -0.26 -5.99
N TRP A 39 -4.83 0.77 -6.58
CA TRP A 39 -3.51 0.68 -7.20
C TRP A 39 -2.42 0.19 -6.23
N PHE A 40 -2.57 0.42 -4.92
CA PHE A 40 -1.63 -0.06 -3.90
C PHE A 40 -1.57 -1.60 -3.88
N TRP A 41 -2.67 -2.26 -4.19
CA TRP A 41 -2.77 -3.73 -4.23
C TRP A 41 -2.45 -4.31 -5.61
N SER A 42 -2.05 -3.49 -6.58
CA SER A 42 -1.59 -4.00 -7.87
C SER A 42 -0.35 -4.89 -7.69
N PRO A 43 -0.20 -5.98 -8.48
CA PRO A 43 0.96 -6.86 -8.41
C PRO A 43 2.28 -6.09 -8.52
N GLU A 44 2.32 -5.07 -9.37
CA GLU A 44 3.50 -4.23 -9.61
C GLU A 44 3.86 -3.40 -8.37
N TRP A 45 2.86 -2.79 -7.71
CA TRP A 45 3.11 -2.01 -6.50
C TRP A 45 3.54 -2.90 -5.33
N GLN A 46 2.84 -4.01 -5.12
CA GLN A 46 3.19 -4.97 -4.07
C GLN A 46 4.58 -5.58 -4.26
N ALA A 47 5.06 -5.72 -5.51
CA ALA A 47 6.43 -6.12 -5.78
C ALA A 47 7.45 -5.08 -5.27
N LYS A 48 7.15 -3.79 -5.42
CA LYS A 48 7.99 -2.70 -4.91
C LYS A 48 7.94 -2.58 -3.39
N GLU A 49 6.79 -2.76 -2.77
CA GLU A 49 6.70 -2.81 -1.30
C GLU A 49 7.57 -3.93 -0.74
N ARG A 50 7.51 -5.14 -1.32
CA ARG A 50 8.36 -6.26 -0.88
C ARG A 50 9.86 -6.00 -1.08
N GLU A 51 10.23 -5.30 -2.14
CA GLU A 51 11.62 -4.87 -2.38
C GLU A 51 12.10 -3.93 -1.26
N VAL A 52 11.29 -2.96 -0.88
CA VAL A 52 11.58 -2.01 0.21
C VAL A 52 11.62 -2.72 1.56
N ASP A 53 10.65 -3.58 1.87
CA ASP A 53 10.61 -4.37 3.10
C ASP A 53 11.87 -5.24 3.25
N ALA A 54 12.32 -5.88 2.17
CA ALA A 54 13.55 -6.65 2.17
C ALA A 54 14.79 -5.79 2.42
N GLY A 55 14.85 -4.59 1.81
CA GLY A 55 15.90 -3.60 2.07
C GLY A 55 15.95 -3.22 3.55
N ILE A 56 14.81 -2.83 4.13
CA ILE A 56 14.68 -2.50 5.55
C ILE A 56 15.13 -3.66 6.45
N ALA A 57 14.64 -4.88 6.17
CA ALA A 57 15.00 -6.07 6.95
C ALA A 57 16.50 -6.40 6.88
N SER A 58 17.15 -6.08 5.76
CA SER A 58 18.61 -6.24 5.59
C SER A 58 19.45 -5.11 6.19
N GLY A 59 18.83 -4.07 6.78
CA GLY A 59 19.52 -2.90 7.32
C GLY A 59 19.85 -1.83 6.29
N GLU A 60 19.25 -1.91 5.10
CA GLU A 60 19.40 -0.97 3.99
C GLU A 60 18.07 -0.27 3.71
N PRO A 61 17.58 0.63 4.60
CA PRO A 61 16.27 1.30 4.45
C PRO A 61 16.26 2.37 3.34
N GLY A 62 17.33 2.47 2.54
CA GLY A 62 17.55 3.57 1.61
C GLY A 62 18.05 4.84 2.29
N THR A 63 17.87 5.98 1.63
CA THR A 63 18.30 7.28 2.15
C THR A 63 17.38 7.74 3.29
N LEU A 64 17.94 7.88 4.48
CA LEU A 64 17.25 8.48 5.62
C LEU A 64 17.51 9.99 5.66
N HIS A 65 16.45 10.75 5.92
CA HIS A 65 16.51 12.20 6.08
C HIS A 65 16.34 12.57 7.54
N LYS A 66 17.08 13.58 7.99
CA LYS A 66 17.11 13.96 9.42
C LYS A 66 15.99 14.92 9.81
N SER A 67 15.34 15.54 8.83
CA SER A 67 14.16 16.37 9.00
C SER A 67 13.35 16.41 7.71
N ASP A 68 12.13 16.95 7.81
CA ASP A 68 11.25 17.13 6.66
C ASP A 68 11.85 18.11 5.66
N GLU A 69 12.55 19.15 6.11
CA GLU A 69 13.24 20.11 5.24
C GLU A 69 14.37 19.45 4.42
N ASP A 70 15.14 18.56 5.04
CA ASP A 70 16.20 17.78 4.38
C ASP A 70 15.62 16.85 3.30
N PHE A 71 14.50 16.18 3.61
CA PHE A 71 13.79 15.35 2.65
C PHE A 71 13.25 16.17 1.47
N LEU A 72 12.58 17.29 1.74
CA LEU A 72 12.01 18.16 0.71
C LEU A 72 13.09 18.76 -0.19
N ALA A 73 14.23 19.17 0.37
CA ALA A 73 15.37 19.65 -0.41
C ALA A 73 15.92 18.56 -1.35
N ALA A 74 16.06 17.33 -0.85
CA ALA A 74 16.49 16.19 -1.66
C ALA A 74 15.50 15.88 -2.79
N LEU A 75 14.20 15.93 -2.53
CA LEU A 75 13.17 15.76 -3.55
C LEU A 75 13.25 16.86 -4.62
N GLN A 76 13.31 18.12 -4.22
CA GLN A 76 13.42 19.26 -5.15
C GLN A 76 14.63 19.15 -6.07
N SER A 77 15.77 18.67 -5.56
CA SER A 77 16.98 18.47 -6.36
C SER A 77 16.82 17.39 -7.45
N ARG A 78 15.84 16.49 -7.33
CA ARG A 78 15.57 15.38 -8.25
C ARG A 78 14.48 15.70 -9.26
N VAL A 79 13.68 16.74 -9.02
CA VAL A 79 12.64 17.18 -9.95
C VAL A 79 13.30 17.85 -11.15
N LYS A 80 13.15 17.28 -12.35
CA LYS A 80 13.53 17.97 -13.59
C LYS A 80 12.59 19.17 -13.80
N PRO A 81 13.09 20.34 -14.26
CA PRO A 81 12.20 21.45 -14.61
C PRO A 81 11.21 20.98 -15.68
N ALA A 82 9.94 21.37 -15.53
CA ALA A 82 8.92 21.17 -16.55
C ALA A 82 9.37 21.89 -17.83
N ALA A 83 9.41 21.14 -18.94
CA ALA A 83 9.74 21.66 -20.26
C ALA A 83 8.60 22.52 -20.83
#